data_AF-A0A0F9BRN3-F1
#
_entry.id   AF-A0A0F9BRN3-F1
#
_cell.length_a   1.000
_cell.length_b   1.000
_cell.length_c   1.000
_cell.angle_alpha   90.00
_cell.angle_beta   90.00
_cell.angle_gamma   90.00
#
_symmetry.space_group_name_H-M   'P 1'
#
loop_
_entity.id
_entity.type
_entity.pdbx_description
1 polymer ?
#
loop_
_entity_poly.entity_id
_entity_poly.type
_entity_poly.pdbx_seq_one_letter_code
_entity_poly.pdbx_strand_id
1 'polypeptide(L)'
;VEDLTEGGWFIEMDPAGTYALVIGGNIVVAELAAERVFTDLVATGDGVLFVTSFRPYTDECSIGGKGQLWAVMLDTGGATGSLLKGTAVMQVSTGAIEKIDMSEAFTEKGGRRSEPIEGKPPISQGLALQSQPPPVERVLHFIEREY
;
A
#
# COMPACT_ATOMS: atom_id res chain seq x y z
N VAL A 1 -11.91 -17.68 20.14
CA VAL A 1 -11.83 -17.11 18.78
C VAL A 1 -13.21 -16.54 18.53
N GLU A 2 -13.33 -15.22 18.64
CA GLU A 2 -14.57 -14.50 18.34
C GLU A 2 -14.81 -14.62 16.84
N ASP A 3 -16.03 -14.97 16.43
CA ASP A 3 -16.38 -15.11 15.02
C ASP A 3 -16.47 -13.72 14.40
N LEU A 4 -15.39 -13.28 13.76
CA LEU A 4 -15.25 -11.94 13.17
C LEU A 4 -16.14 -11.73 11.92
N THR A 5 -17.01 -12.69 11.58
CA THR A 5 -17.81 -12.68 10.36
C THR A 5 -19.16 -11.96 10.49
N GLU A 6 -19.65 -11.67 11.71
CA GLU A 6 -21.01 -11.13 11.90
C GLU A 6 -21.12 -9.58 11.81
N GLY A 7 -20.05 -8.83 11.54
CA GLY A 7 -20.11 -7.36 11.51
C GLY A 7 -19.16 -6.62 10.57
N GLY A 8 -18.36 -7.32 9.77
CA GLY A 8 -17.37 -6.68 8.90
C GLY A 8 -16.46 -7.67 8.18
N TRP A 9 -15.32 -7.17 7.71
CA TRP A 9 -14.30 -7.95 7.03
C TRP A 9 -12.94 -7.76 7.71
N PHE A 10 -12.08 -8.76 7.55
CA PHE A 10 -10.70 -8.71 8.01
C PHE A 10 -9.75 -9.21 6.91
N ILE A 11 -8.49 -8.83 7.03
CA ILE A 11 -7.42 -9.31 6.14
C ILE A 11 -6.36 -9.94 7.02
N GLU A 12 -6.07 -11.21 6.74
CA GLU A 12 -4.94 -11.90 7.35
C GLU A 12 -3.64 -11.43 6.72
N MET A 13 -2.79 -10.82 7.54
CA MET A 13 -1.46 -10.38 7.17
C MET A 13 -0.50 -11.58 7.13
N ASP A 14 0.58 -11.48 6.34
CA ASP A 14 1.51 -12.59 6.21
C ASP A 14 2.19 -12.93 7.56
N PRO A 15 2.20 -14.21 7.97
CA PRO A 15 2.88 -14.63 9.18
C PRO A 15 4.41 -14.55 9.02
N ALA A 16 5.12 -14.62 10.14
CA ALA A 16 6.57 -14.79 10.11
C ALA A 16 6.94 -16.12 9.42
N GLY A 17 8.02 -16.13 8.64
CA GLY A 17 8.47 -17.33 7.94
C GLY A 17 9.46 -17.04 6.82
N THR A 18 9.74 -18.08 6.04
CA THR A 18 10.68 -18.05 4.92
C THR A 18 9.93 -17.83 3.61
N TYR A 19 10.32 -16.81 2.85
CA TYR A 19 9.65 -16.41 1.60
C TYR A 19 10.65 -16.30 0.45
N ALA A 20 10.22 -16.74 -0.72
CA ALA A 20 10.94 -16.50 -1.98
C ALA A 20 10.54 -15.12 -2.52
N LEU A 21 11.50 -14.23 -2.65
CA LEU A 21 11.33 -12.85 -3.12
C LEU A 21 12.09 -12.67 -4.44
N VAL A 22 11.52 -11.91 -5.37
CA VAL A 22 12.25 -11.51 -6.58
C VAL A 22 12.92 -10.16 -6.32
N ILE A 23 14.24 -10.14 -6.32
CA ILE A 23 15.05 -8.92 -6.14
C ILE A 23 15.97 -8.78 -7.35
N GLY A 24 15.76 -7.73 -8.15
CA GLY A 24 16.56 -7.49 -9.36
C GLY A 24 16.53 -8.66 -10.35
N GLY A 25 15.39 -9.35 -10.46
CA GLY A 25 15.22 -10.52 -11.34
C GLY A 25 15.76 -11.85 -10.79
N ASN A 26 16.34 -11.86 -9.59
CA ASN A 26 16.82 -13.07 -8.93
C ASN A 26 15.87 -13.50 -7.81
N ILE A 27 15.68 -14.81 -7.67
CA ILE A 27 14.93 -15.38 -6.54
C ILE A 27 15.87 -15.45 -5.34
N VAL A 28 15.54 -14.70 -4.30
CA VAL A 28 16.23 -14.68 -3.01
C VAL A 28 15.30 -15.24 -1.96
N VAL A 29 15.80 -16.16 -1.14
CA VAL A 29 15.06 -16.70 0.00
C VAL A 29 15.41 -15.88 1.23
N ALA A 30 14.41 -15.22 1.83
CA ALA A 30 14.58 -14.39 3.00
C ALA A 30 13.65 -14.83 4.13
N GLU A 31 14.15 -14.76 5.35
CA GLU A 31 13.33 -14.87 6.55
C GLU A 31 12.77 -13.49 6.92
N LEU A 32 11.44 -13.43 6.99
CA LEU A 32 10.70 -12.22 7.29
C LEU A 32 9.88 -12.43 8.55
N ALA A 33 9.85 -11.42 9.40
CA ALA A 33 8.94 -11.38 10.52
C ALA A 33 7.49 -11.17 10.04
N ALA A 34 6.55 -11.27 10.99
CA ALA A 34 5.13 -11.09 10.70
C ALA A 34 4.87 -9.69 10.13
N GLU A 35 4.02 -9.64 9.11
CA GLU A 35 3.56 -8.41 8.49
C GLU A 35 2.66 -7.63 9.44
N ARG A 36 2.86 -6.31 9.46
CA ARG A 36 2.04 -5.40 10.25
C ARG A 36 1.71 -4.15 9.46
N VAL A 37 0.52 -3.62 9.70
CA VAL A 37 0.14 -2.28 9.26
C VAL A 37 1.09 -1.29 9.90
N PHE A 38 1.64 -0.39 9.08
CA PHE A 38 2.68 0.53 9.51
C PHE A 38 2.23 2.00 9.47
N THR A 39 1.25 2.34 8.63
CA THR A 39 0.75 3.71 8.44
C THR A 39 -0.70 3.90 8.84
N ASP A 40 -1.07 5.18 8.95
CA ASP A 40 -2.46 5.61 9.03
C ASP A 40 -3.21 5.22 7.75
N LEU A 41 -4.45 4.76 7.94
CA LEU A 41 -5.39 4.40 6.88
C LEU A 41 -5.74 5.64 6.03
N VAL A 42 -5.69 5.53 4.70
CA VAL A 42 -6.14 6.59 3.79
C VAL A 42 -7.37 6.11 3.02
N ALA A 43 -8.54 6.61 3.39
CA ALA A 43 -9.77 6.35 2.65
C ALA A 43 -9.99 7.43 1.57
N THR A 44 -10.31 7.01 0.35
CA THR A 44 -10.70 7.91 -0.74
C THR A 44 -12.21 8.03 -0.86
N GLY A 45 -12.66 9.10 -1.53
CA GLY A 45 -14.09 9.32 -1.81
C GLY A 45 -14.74 8.23 -2.65
N ASP A 46 -13.93 7.46 -3.40
CA ASP A 46 -14.39 6.35 -4.24
C ASP A 46 -14.61 5.03 -3.45
N GLY A 47 -14.50 5.08 -2.11
CA GLY A 47 -14.72 3.92 -1.25
C GLY A 47 -13.53 2.96 -1.16
N VAL A 48 -12.33 3.41 -1.55
CA VAL A 48 -11.11 2.61 -1.46
C VAL A 48 -10.30 3.00 -0.22
N LEU A 49 -9.85 1.99 0.50
CA LEU A 49 -8.95 2.10 1.64
C LEU A 49 -7.53 1.73 1.22
N PHE A 50 -6.61 2.67 1.35
CA PHE A 50 -5.18 2.45 1.16
C PHE A 50 -4.47 2.30 2.50
N VAL A 51 -3.59 1.31 2.57
CA VAL A 51 -2.78 1.00 3.75
C VAL A 51 -1.39 0.61 3.31
N THR A 52 -0.37 1.06 4.04
CA THR A 52 0.96 0.47 3.88
C THR A 52 1.26 -0.47 5.03
N SER A 53 1.75 -1.65 4.68
CA SER A 53 2.24 -2.65 5.62
C SER A 53 3.75 -2.80 5.49
N PHE A 54 4.36 -3.42 6.48
CA PHE A 54 5.79 -3.65 6.52
C PHE A 54 6.14 -4.98 7.16
N ARG A 55 7.09 -5.68 6.54
CA ARG A 55 7.65 -6.97 6.94
C ARG A 55 9.15 -6.80 7.21
N PRO A 56 9.59 -6.74 8.48
CA PRO A 56 11.01 -6.63 8.79
C PRO A 56 11.76 -7.90 8.43
N TYR A 57 13.03 -7.77 8.02
CA TYR A 57 13.94 -8.90 7.98
C TYR A 57 14.23 -9.41 9.40
N THR A 58 14.41 -10.72 9.56
CA THR A 58 14.79 -11.32 10.86
C THR A 58 16.30 -11.39 11.06
N ASP A 59 17.07 -11.27 9.99
CA ASP A 59 18.53 -11.26 10.03
C ASP A 59 19.05 -9.96 10.64
N GLU A 60 19.90 -10.09 11.67
CA GLU A 60 20.51 -8.99 12.42
C GLU A 60 21.41 -8.09 11.57
N CYS A 61 21.94 -8.62 10.45
CA CYS A 61 22.76 -7.86 9.51
C CYS A 61 21.93 -7.10 8.45
N SER A 62 20.65 -7.45 8.30
CA SER A 62 19.78 -6.90 7.28
C SER A 62 18.93 -5.76 7.85
N ILE A 63 19.38 -4.52 7.65
CA ILE A 63 18.64 -3.33 8.09
C ILE A 63 17.48 -3.05 7.13
N GLY A 64 16.25 -3.16 7.63
CA GLY A 64 15.05 -2.77 6.89
C GLY A 64 14.03 -3.89 6.81
N GLY A 65 13.47 -4.08 5.62
CA GLY A 65 12.39 -5.01 5.36
C GLY A 65 11.67 -4.67 4.08
N LYS A 66 10.58 -5.39 3.84
CA LYS A 66 9.71 -5.18 2.68
C LYS A 66 8.47 -4.41 3.08
N GLY A 67 8.24 -3.26 2.47
CA GLY A 67 6.98 -2.54 2.51
C GLY A 67 6.03 -3.03 1.44
N GLN A 68 4.73 -2.91 1.66
CA GLN A 68 3.71 -3.18 0.66
C GLN A 68 2.63 -2.12 0.73
N LEU A 69 2.02 -1.82 -0.41
CA LEU A 69 0.82 -1.01 -0.50
C LEU A 69 -0.39 -1.93 -0.70
N TRP A 70 -1.40 -1.73 0.12
CA TRP A 70 -2.70 -2.37 0.02
C TRP A 70 -3.72 -1.38 -0.51
N ALA A 71 -4.63 -1.87 -1.35
CA ALA A 71 -5.82 -1.16 -1.76
C ALA A 71 -7.01 -2.11 -1.70
N VAL A 72 -7.99 -1.76 -0.88
CA VAL A 72 -9.15 -2.61 -0.62
C VAL A 72 -10.44 -1.80 -0.60
N MET A 73 -11.53 -2.43 -1.00
CA MET A 73 -12.85 -1.81 -0.93
C MET A 73 -13.28 -1.69 0.53
N LEU A 74 -13.70 -0.50 0.96
CA LEU A 74 -14.02 -0.21 2.36
C LEU A 74 -15.20 -1.03 2.88
N ASP A 75 -16.15 -1.37 2.01
CA ASP A 75 -17.39 -2.10 2.34
C ASP A 75 -17.19 -3.62 2.45
N THR A 76 -16.26 -4.18 1.67
CA THR A 76 -16.13 -5.63 1.47
C THR A 76 -14.76 -6.20 1.82
N GLY A 77 -13.72 -5.35 1.93
CA GLY A 77 -12.33 -5.80 2.05
C GLY A 77 -11.81 -6.48 0.78
N GLY A 78 -12.58 -6.41 -0.30
CA GLY A 78 -12.29 -7.02 -1.58
C GLY A 78 -11.26 -6.24 -2.40
N ALA A 79 -10.86 -6.82 -3.53
CA ALA A 79 -10.03 -6.12 -4.51
C ALA A 79 -10.79 -4.95 -5.12
N THR A 80 -10.08 -3.87 -5.37
CA THR A 80 -10.60 -2.65 -6.00
C THR A 80 -10.77 -2.79 -7.51
N GLY A 81 -10.18 -3.83 -8.11
CA GLY A 81 -10.24 -4.10 -9.55
C GLY A 81 -9.61 -2.99 -10.40
N SER A 82 -9.98 -2.93 -11.68
CA SER A 82 -9.44 -1.97 -12.65
C SER A 82 -9.92 -0.52 -12.46
N LEU A 83 -10.61 -0.22 -11.34
CA LEU A 83 -11.11 1.12 -11.03
C LEU A 83 -9.99 2.06 -10.60
N LEU A 84 -8.88 1.53 -10.08
CA LEU A 84 -7.77 2.35 -9.64
C LEU A 84 -6.95 2.84 -10.83
N LYS A 85 -7.03 4.15 -11.08
CA LYS A 85 -6.18 4.85 -12.04
C LYS A 85 -5.45 5.98 -11.34
N GLY A 86 -4.16 6.10 -11.63
CA GLY A 86 -3.29 7.13 -11.09
C GLY A 86 -2.01 6.55 -10.51
N THR A 87 -1.27 7.41 -9.83
CA THR A 87 0.03 7.07 -9.26
C THR A 87 0.01 7.27 -7.76
N ALA A 88 0.40 6.26 -7.02
CA ALA A 88 0.71 6.38 -5.61
C ALA A 88 2.22 6.63 -5.47
N VAL A 89 2.58 7.70 -4.77
CA VAL A 89 3.99 8.04 -4.51
C VAL A 89 4.26 7.82 -3.03
N MET A 90 5.29 7.05 -2.74
CA MET A 90 5.70 6.71 -1.38
C MET A 90 7.19 6.92 -1.21
N GLN A 91 7.58 7.69 -0.20
CA GLN A 91 8.99 7.80 0.21
C GLN A 91 9.29 6.69 1.23
N VAL A 92 10.26 5.83 0.92
CA VAL A 92 10.69 4.75 1.82
C VAL A 92 11.94 5.13 2.62
N SER A 93 12.21 4.39 3.70
CA SER A 93 13.33 4.66 4.61
C SER A 93 14.72 4.56 3.97
N THR A 94 14.84 3.97 2.78
CA THR A 94 16.08 3.93 2.00
C THR A 94 16.39 5.27 1.32
N GLY A 95 15.49 6.25 1.40
CA GLY A 95 15.57 7.52 0.68
C GLY A 95 15.06 7.45 -0.76
N ALA A 96 14.64 6.27 -1.22
CA ALA A 96 14.01 6.11 -2.53
C ALA A 96 12.58 6.66 -2.55
N ILE A 97 12.17 7.18 -3.71
CA ILE A 97 10.80 7.61 -3.99
C ILE A 97 10.21 6.57 -4.94
N GLU A 98 9.29 5.79 -4.41
CA GLU A 98 8.64 4.70 -5.13
C GLU A 98 7.36 5.24 -5.75
N LYS A 99 7.26 5.10 -7.08
CA LYS A 99 6.08 5.48 -7.86
C LYS A 99 5.37 4.20 -8.28
N ILE A 100 4.16 4.04 -7.78
CA ILE A 100 3.37 2.84 -7.95
C ILE A 100 2.22 3.20 -8.91
N ASP A 101 2.20 2.57 -10.08
CA ASP A 101 1.05 2.67 -10.98
C ASP A 101 -0.09 1.83 -10.41
N MET A 102 -1.15 2.49 -9.95
CA MET A 102 -2.25 1.82 -9.26
C MET A 102 -3.06 0.90 -10.18
N SER A 103 -2.93 1.03 -11.50
CA SER A 103 -3.63 0.18 -12.46
C SER A 103 -2.98 -1.18 -12.65
N GLU A 104 -1.68 -1.30 -12.37
CA GLU A 104 -0.89 -2.52 -12.59
C GLU A 104 -0.29 -3.08 -11.28
N ALA A 105 -0.19 -2.27 -10.23
CA ALA A 105 0.56 -2.63 -9.05
C ALA A 105 -0.06 -3.77 -8.22
N PHE A 106 -1.38 -3.89 -8.18
CA PHE A 106 -2.06 -4.81 -7.26
C PHE A 106 -2.23 -6.20 -7.88
N THR A 107 -1.21 -7.03 -7.73
CA THR A 107 -1.17 -8.39 -8.27
C THR A 107 -1.23 -9.46 -7.17
N GLU A 108 -0.83 -9.13 -5.94
CA GLU A 108 -0.79 -10.06 -4.83
C GLU A 108 -2.10 -10.12 -4.03
N LYS A 109 -2.28 -11.19 -3.25
CA LYS A 109 -3.40 -11.38 -2.30
C LYS A 109 -4.80 -11.20 -2.92
N GLY A 110 -4.94 -11.68 -4.16
CA GLY A 110 -6.17 -11.59 -4.93
C GLY A 110 -6.39 -10.21 -5.57
N GLY A 111 -5.30 -9.48 -5.86
CA GLY A 111 -5.35 -8.13 -6.45
C GLY A 111 -5.60 -7.03 -5.43
N ARG A 112 -5.16 -7.22 -4.18
CA ARG A 112 -5.35 -6.28 -3.07
C ARG A 112 -4.05 -5.66 -2.58
N ARG A 113 -2.91 -6.22 -2.97
CA ARG A 113 -1.59 -5.82 -2.48
C ARG A 113 -0.60 -5.68 -3.62
N SER A 114 0.27 -4.68 -3.50
CA SER A 114 1.39 -4.46 -4.40
C SER A 114 2.46 -5.52 -4.26
N GLU A 115 3.37 -5.58 -5.23
CA GLU A 115 4.64 -6.27 -5.02
C GLU A 115 5.44 -5.66 -3.85
N PRO A 116 6.37 -6.42 -3.25
CA PRO A 116 7.22 -5.96 -2.17
C PRO A 116 8.16 -4.82 -2.59
N ILE A 117 8.12 -3.73 -1.84
CA ILE A 117 8.96 -2.55 -2.00
C ILE A 117 10.07 -2.59 -0.95
N GLU A 118 11.31 -2.26 -1.32
CA GLU A 118 12.42 -2.26 -0.37
C GLU A 118 12.36 -1.06 0.58
N GLY A 119 12.42 -1.34 1.88
CA GLY A 119 12.47 -0.32 2.92
C GLY A 119 11.15 -0.15 3.67
N LYS A 120 11.24 0.59 4.78
CA LYS A 120 10.10 0.88 5.61
C LYS A 120 9.27 2.00 4.97
N PRO A 121 7.95 1.84 4.81
CA PRO A 121 7.05 2.93 4.49
C PRO A 121 7.19 4.09 5.51
N PRO A 122 6.82 5.32 5.12
CA PRO A 122 6.86 6.46 6.02
C PRO A 122 5.91 6.22 7.20
N ILE A 123 6.14 6.88 8.33
CA ILE A 123 5.26 6.78 9.50
C ILE A 123 4.28 7.95 9.38
N SER A 124 2.96 7.68 9.27
CA SER A 124 1.85 8.61 8.95
C SER A 124 1.51 8.77 7.45
N GLN A 125 0.79 9.84 7.06
CA GLN A 125 0.33 10.17 5.70
C GLN A 125 1.51 10.56 4.78
N GLY A 126 2.49 9.67 4.62
CA GLY A 126 3.57 9.81 3.63
C GLY A 126 3.26 9.12 2.30
N LEU A 127 2.04 8.63 2.13
CA LEU A 127 1.49 8.15 0.85
C LEU A 127 0.77 9.32 0.17
N ALA A 128 1.31 9.77 -0.97
CA ALA A 128 0.65 10.74 -1.82
C ALA A 128 -0.10 10.01 -2.93
N LEU A 129 -1.43 10.11 -2.92
CA LEU A 129 -2.28 9.55 -3.96
C LEU A 129 -2.55 10.63 -5.02
N GLN A 130 -2.06 10.40 -6.24
CA GLN A 130 -2.41 11.19 -7.40
C GLN A 130 -3.42 10.42 -8.25
N SER A 131 -4.67 10.46 -7.81
CA SER A 131 -5.82 9.97 -8.60
C SER A 131 -6.39 11.10 -9.45
N GLN A 132 -7.09 10.72 -10.52
CA GLN A 132 -7.84 11.69 -11.29
C GLN A 132 -8.97 12.24 -10.41
N PRO A 133 -9.11 13.57 -10.27
CA PRO A 133 -10.18 14.13 -9.45
C PRO A 133 -11.54 13.67 -10.01
N PRO A 134 -12.51 13.37 -9.13
CA PRO A 134 -13.85 13.03 -9.59
C PRO A 134 -14.40 14.18 -10.43
N PRO A 135 -15.17 13.88 -11.50
CA PRO A 135 -15.79 14.93 -12.29
C PRO A 135 -16.73 15.75 -11.40
N VAL A 136 -16.32 16.97 -11.10
CA VAL A 136 -17.16 17.95 -10.43
C VAL A 136 -17.61 18.95 -11.50
N GLU A 137 -18.90 19.05 -11.73
CA GLU A 137 -19.52 20.05 -12.64
C GLU A 137 -19.46 21.46 -12.03
N ARG A 138 -18.27 21.88 -11.57
CA ARG A 138 -18.04 23.15 -10.91
C ARG A 138 -16.89 23.88 -11.57
N VAL A 139 -17.10 25.16 -11.84
CA VAL A 139 -16.05 26.06 -12.35
C VAL A 139 -15.18 26.49 -11.17
N LEU A 140 -13.89 26.16 -11.21
CA LEU A 140 -12.89 26.60 -10.24
C LEU A 140 -12.12 27.78 -10.85
N HIS A 141 -12.09 28.93 -10.17
CA HIS A 141 -11.35 30.12 -10.61
C HIS A 141 -10.23 30.40 -9.60
N PHE A 142 -8.97 30.24 -10.02
CA PHE A 142 -7.81 30.69 -9.24
C PHE A 142 -7.50 32.15 -9.59
N ILE A 143 -7.49 33.02 -8.58
CA ILE A 143 -7.04 34.41 -8.74
C ILE A 143 -5.82 34.61 -7.86
N GLU A 144 -4.67 34.81 -8.50
CA GLU A 144 -3.45 35.22 -7.82
C GLU A 144 -3.50 36.73 -7.56
N ARG A 145 -3.11 37.13 -6.34
CA ARG A 145 -2.91 38.54 -5.98
C ARG A 145 -1.42 38.76 -5.80
N GLU A 146 -0.82 39.54 -6.68
CA GLU A 146 0.50 40.13 -6.42
C GLU A 146 0.38 41.20 -5.33
N TYR A 147 1.36 41.22 -4.43
CA TYR A 147 1.62 42.32 -3.49
C TYR A 147 2.83 43.12 -3.97
#